data_AF-A0A069ZV39-F1
#
_entry.id   AF-A0A069ZV39-F1
#
_cell.length_a   1.000
_cell.length_b   1.000
_cell.length_c   1.000
_cell.angle_alpha   90.00
_cell.angle_beta   90.00
_cell.angle_gamma   90.00
#
_symmetry.space_group_name_H-M   'P 1'
#
loop_
_entity.id
_entity.type
_entity.pdbx_description
1 polymer ?
#
loop_
_entity_poly.entity_id
_entity_poly.type
_entity_poly.pdbx_seq_one_letter_code
_entity_poly.pdbx_strand_id
1 'polypeptide(L)'
;MKNKIFELLNHLYSKQEKRLMTLGTSMVPELTTEDLLQPMDYDELEGNPSFRFEEGVLSGIGEVRAALYSFFSDQEDSMREEFSSDISLCKD
;
A
#
# COMPACT_ATOMS: atom_id res chain seq x y z
N MET A 1 -5.22 14.13 -11.70
CA MET A 1 -5.51 12.67 -11.83
C MET A 1 -4.80 11.84 -10.77
N LYS A 2 -3.49 12.07 -10.53
CA LYS A 2 -2.68 11.49 -9.42
C LYS A 2 -3.44 11.34 -8.09
N ASN A 3 -3.93 12.45 -7.53
CA ASN A 3 -4.61 12.46 -6.22
C ASN A 3 -5.81 11.51 -6.17
N LYS A 4 -6.64 11.49 -7.22
CA LYS A 4 -7.81 10.62 -7.31
C LYS A 4 -7.43 9.13 -7.36
N ILE A 5 -6.30 8.78 -8.00
CA ILE A 5 -5.78 7.41 -8.01
C ILE A 5 -5.37 7.00 -6.59
N PHE A 6 -4.63 7.85 -5.88
CA PHE A 6 -4.22 7.56 -4.51
C PHE A 6 -5.41 7.48 -3.55
N GLU A 7 -6.42 8.34 -3.69
CA GLU A 7 -7.65 8.26 -2.91
C GLU A 7 -8.37 6.92 -3.11
N LEU A 8 -8.53 6.49 -4.38
CA LEU A 8 -9.15 5.20 -4.69
C LEU A 8 -8.34 4.02 -4.16
N LEU A 9 -7.02 4.04 -4.30
CA LEU A 9 -6.15 2.97 -3.81
C LEU A 9 -6.12 2.90 -2.28
N ASN A 10 -6.07 4.03 -1.59
CA ASN A 10 -6.14 4.07 -0.13
C ASN A 10 -7.51 3.57 0.35
N HIS A 11 -8.59 3.93 -0.34
CA HIS A 11 -9.92 3.40 -0.03
C HIS A 11 -9.99 1.88 -0.22
N LEU A 12 -9.45 1.38 -1.34
CA LEU A 12 -9.39 -0.05 -1.64
C LEU A 12 -8.59 -0.81 -0.58
N TYR A 13 -7.40 -0.30 -0.21
CA TYR A 13 -6.55 -0.88 0.82
C TYR A 13 -7.27 -0.96 2.17
N SER A 14 -7.86 0.13 2.64
CA SER A 14 -8.59 0.14 3.92
C SER A 14 -9.83 -0.77 3.92
N LYS A 15 -10.46 -1.00 2.76
CA LYS A 15 -11.58 -1.96 2.66
C LYS A 15 -11.07 -3.40 2.73
N GLN A 16 -9.97 -3.69 2.06
CA GLN A 16 -9.35 -5.02 2.11
C GLN A 16 -8.80 -5.33 3.51
N GLU A 17 -8.15 -4.38 4.17
CA GLU A 17 -7.65 -4.52 5.55
C GLU A 17 -8.79 -4.85 6.52
N LYS A 18 -9.93 -4.17 6.41
CA LYS A 18 -11.13 -4.48 7.22
C LYS A 18 -11.70 -5.87 6.96
N ARG A 19 -11.67 -6.32 5.70
CA ARG A 19 -12.10 -7.67 5.32
C ARG A 19 -11.17 -8.72 5.94
N LEU A 20 -9.87 -8.51 5.81
CA LEU A 20 -8.85 -9.39 6.41
C LEU A 20 -9.00 -9.43 7.94
N MET A 21 -9.20 -8.27 8.57
CA MET A 21 -9.42 -8.17 10.02
C MET A 21 -10.68 -8.92 10.47
N THR A 22 -11.79 -8.77 9.75
CA THR A 22 -13.04 -9.51 10.03
C THR A 22 -12.82 -11.01 9.91
N LEU A 23 -12.06 -11.45 8.90
CA LEU A 23 -11.75 -12.86 8.71
C LEU A 23 -10.82 -13.38 9.82
N GLY A 24 -9.76 -12.66 10.14
CA GLY A 24 -8.80 -13.01 11.17
C GLY A 24 -9.44 -13.09 12.56
N THR A 25 -10.25 -12.10 12.92
CA THR A 25 -10.99 -12.09 14.21
C THR A 25 -12.03 -13.19 14.34
N SER A 26 -12.50 -13.77 13.23
CA SER A 26 -13.36 -14.96 13.26
C SER A 26 -12.61 -16.24 13.66
N MET A 27 -11.28 -16.25 13.53
CA MET A 27 -10.39 -17.36 13.88
C MET A 27 -9.70 -17.11 15.23
N VAL A 28 -9.19 -15.89 15.42
CA VAL A 28 -8.50 -15.43 16.63
C VAL A 28 -9.25 -14.20 17.17
N PRO A 29 -10.17 -14.35 18.14
CA PRO A 29 -11.07 -13.27 18.57
C PRO A 29 -10.37 -12.01 19.10
N GLU A 30 -9.17 -12.15 19.65
CA GLU A 30 -8.39 -11.07 20.25
C GLU A 30 -7.38 -10.45 19.27
N LEU A 31 -7.40 -10.87 18.00
CA LEU A 31 -6.49 -10.37 16.97
C LEU A 31 -6.61 -8.85 16.87
N THR A 32 -5.46 -8.18 16.79
CA THR A 32 -5.33 -6.74 16.60
C THR A 32 -4.86 -6.40 15.19
N THR A 33 -4.98 -5.13 14.81
CA THR A 33 -4.43 -4.65 13.53
C THR A 33 -2.91 -4.78 13.43
N GLU A 34 -2.19 -4.73 14.56
CA GLU A 34 -0.73 -4.93 14.56
C GLU A 34 -0.39 -6.39 14.24
N ASP A 35 -1.18 -7.32 14.76
CA ASP A 35 -1.00 -8.76 14.54
C ASP A 35 -1.20 -9.15 13.05
N LEU A 36 -1.96 -8.37 12.29
CA LEU A 36 -2.06 -8.55 10.83
C LEU A 36 -0.73 -8.37 10.10
N LEU A 37 0.25 -7.68 10.71
CA LEU A 37 1.59 -7.55 10.15
C LEU A 37 2.44 -8.81 10.39
N GLN A 38 2.08 -9.63 11.38
CA GLN A 38 2.79 -10.84 11.76
C GLN A 38 1.83 -12.06 11.87
N PRO A 39 1.08 -12.39 10.80
CA PRO A 39 0.08 -13.46 10.86
C PRO A 39 0.68 -14.86 11.07
N MET A 40 2.00 -15.00 10.91
CA MET A 40 2.76 -16.23 11.15
C MET A 40 2.88 -16.56 12.65
N ASP A 41 2.57 -15.60 13.54
CA ASP A 41 2.58 -15.84 15.00
C ASP A 41 1.33 -16.62 15.46
N TYR A 42 0.37 -16.87 14.57
CA TYR A 42 -0.90 -17.55 14.84
C TYR A 42 -1.08 -18.74 13.88
N ASP A 43 -0.97 -19.96 14.41
CA ASP A 43 -1.16 -21.20 13.66
C ASP A 43 -2.52 -21.23 12.91
N GLU A 44 -3.56 -20.67 13.53
CA GLU A 44 -4.91 -20.58 12.96
C GLU A 44 -4.97 -19.72 11.69
N LEU A 45 -4.12 -18.70 11.60
CA LEU A 45 -4.06 -17.78 10.46
C LEU A 45 -3.10 -18.30 9.39
N GLU A 46 -1.91 -18.76 9.79
CA GLU A 46 -0.91 -19.31 8.87
C GLU A 46 -1.46 -20.52 8.10
N GLY A 47 -2.14 -21.42 8.82
CA GLY A 47 -2.73 -22.63 8.26
C GLY A 47 -4.02 -22.43 7.45
N ASN A 48 -4.59 -21.21 7.39
CA ASN A 48 -5.88 -20.96 6.76
C ASN A 48 -5.75 -20.41 5.32
N PRO A 49 -6.06 -21.19 4.28
CA PRO A 49 -5.87 -20.75 2.89
C PRO A 49 -6.68 -19.50 2.52
N SER A 50 -7.88 -19.35 3.08
CA SER A 50 -8.71 -18.17 2.82
C SER A 50 -8.10 -16.92 3.43
N PHE A 51 -7.57 -17.01 4.65
CA PHE A 51 -6.87 -15.90 5.29
C PHE A 51 -5.62 -15.52 4.50
N ARG A 52 -4.76 -16.50 4.18
CA ARG A 52 -3.53 -16.28 3.37
C ARG A 52 -3.82 -15.67 2.00
N PHE A 53 -4.93 -16.04 1.36
CA PHE A 53 -5.34 -15.42 0.10
C PHE A 53 -5.67 -13.94 0.28
N GLU A 54 -6.50 -13.60 1.26
CA GLU A 54 -6.92 -12.21 1.52
C GLU A 54 -5.75 -11.33 1.97
N GLU A 55 -4.80 -11.91 2.72
CA GLU A 55 -3.53 -11.28 3.12
C GLU A 55 -2.67 -10.98 1.89
N GLY A 56 -2.50 -11.95 0.98
CA GLY A 56 -1.82 -11.75 -0.29
C GLY A 56 -2.44 -10.65 -1.15
N VAL A 57 -3.78 -10.56 -1.19
CA VAL A 57 -4.48 -9.46 -1.88
C VAL A 57 -4.18 -8.11 -1.24
N LEU A 58 -4.19 -8.01 0.09
CA LEU A 58 -3.84 -6.78 0.81
C LEU A 58 -2.40 -6.36 0.50
N SER A 59 -1.46 -7.31 0.54
CA SER A 59 -0.05 -7.09 0.21
C SER A 59 0.12 -6.56 -1.21
N GLY A 60 -0.51 -7.19 -2.21
CA GLY A 60 -0.45 -6.73 -3.60
C GLY A 60 -1.00 -5.31 -3.81
N ILE A 61 -2.05 -4.91 -3.09
CA ILE A 61 -2.54 -3.51 -3.12
C ILE A 61 -1.48 -2.57 -2.51
N GLY A 62 -0.82 -3.00 -1.42
CA GLY A 62 0.30 -2.27 -0.81
C GLY A 62 1.46 -2.06 -1.78
N GLU A 63 1.85 -3.09 -2.52
CA GLU A 63 2.90 -3.02 -3.55
C GLU A 63 2.54 -2.03 -4.66
N VAL A 64 1.29 -2.07 -5.16
CA VAL A 64 0.82 -1.10 -6.16
C VAL A 64 0.90 0.33 -5.64
N ARG A 65 0.52 0.57 -4.37
CA ARG A 65 0.65 1.90 -3.75
C ARG A 65 2.10 2.34 -3.73
N ALA A 66 3.02 1.49 -3.29
CA ALA A 66 4.45 1.79 -3.23
C ALA A 66 5.03 2.11 -4.63
N ALA A 67 4.72 1.29 -5.63
CA ALA A 67 5.17 1.48 -7.00
C ALA A 67 4.68 2.82 -7.59
N LEU A 68 3.42 3.18 -7.36
CA LEU A 68 2.87 4.46 -7.83
C LEU A 68 3.44 5.66 -7.09
N TYR A 69 3.69 5.55 -5.78
CA TYR A 69 4.39 6.60 -5.04
C TYR A 69 5.77 6.86 -5.64
N SER A 70 6.57 5.82 -5.86
CA SER A 70 7.87 5.93 -6.52
C SER A 70 7.76 6.59 -7.89
N PHE A 71 6.89 6.06 -8.75
CA PHE A 71 6.71 6.55 -10.12
C PHE A 71 6.39 8.05 -10.17
N PHE A 72 5.47 8.52 -9.31
CA PHE A 72 5.09 9.93 -9.31
C PHE A 72 6.07 10.84 -8.56
N SER A 73 6.91 10.30 -7.68
CA SER A 73 8.03 11.05 -7.09
C SER A 73 9.13 11.30 -8.13
N ASP A 74 9.51 10.25 -8.89
CA ASP A 74 10.53 10.35 -9.93
C ASP A 74 10.15 11.37 -11.02
N GLN A 75 8.86 11.46 -11.37
CA GLN A 75 8.36 12.47 -12.30
C GLN A 75 8.46 13.90 -11.77
N GLU A 76 8.20 14.11 -10.48
CA GLU A 76 8.30 15.44 -9.87
C GLU A 76 9.77 15.90 -9.80
N ASP A 77 10.69 14.98 -9.53
CA ASP A 77 12.13 15.28 -9.50
C ASP A 77 12.69 15.57 -10.90
N SER A 78 12.30 14.77 -11.90
CA SER A 78 12.69 15.01 -13.31
C SER A 78 12.25 16.39 -13.82
N MET A 79 11.03 16.81 -13.48
CA MET A 79 10.52 18.14 -13.84
C MET A 79 11.25 19.27 -13.10
N ARG A 80 11.71 19.05 -11.87
CA ARG A 80 12.49 20.06 -11.12
C ARG A 80 13.90 20.22 -11.68
N GLU A 81 14.52 19.14 -12.13
CA GLU A 81 15.85 19.18 -12.77
C GLU A 81 15.82 19.97 -14.09
N GLU A 82 14.83 19.71 -14.96
CA GLU A 82 14.68 20.45 -16.23
C GLU A 82 14.47 21.97 -16.01
N PHE A 83 13.61 22.35 -15.05
CA PHE A 83 13.40 23.76 -14.72
C PHE A 83 14.64 24.43 -14.10
N SER A 84 15.46 23.68 -13.35
CA SER A 84 16.70 24.20 -12.78
C SER A 84 17.79 24.41 -13.83
N SER A 85 17.87 23.56 -14.87
CA SER A 85 18.81 23.76 -15.97
C SER A 85 18.46 24.98 -16.83
N ASP A 86 17.17 25.22 -17.08
CA ASP A 86 16.72 26.34 -17.92
C ASP A 86 16.95 27.71 -17.25
N ILE A 87 16.77 27.79 -15.92
CA ILE A 87 17.05 29.03 -15.17
C ILE A 87 18.55 29.35 -15.10
N SER A 88 19.41 28.32 -15.19
CA SER A 88 20.87 28.50 -15.22
C SER A 88 21.39 29.08 -16.54
N LEU A 89 20.65 28.94 -17.65
CA LEU A 89 21.04 29.48 -18.96
C LEU A 89 20.68 30.97 -19.16
N CYS A 90 19.86 31.56 -18.28
CA CYS A 90 19.40 32.95 -18.40
C CYS A 90 20.17 33.95 -17.51
N LYS A 91 21.33 33.55 -16.96
CA LYS A 91 22.22 34.44 -16.19
C LYS A 91 23.43 34.85 -17.03
N ASP A 92 23.21 35.74 -17.99
CA ASP A 92 24.23 36.57 -18.64
C ASP A 92 23.85 38.05 -18.50
#